data_AF-A0A920BNC5-F1
#
_entry.id   AF-A0A920BNC5-F1
#
_cell.length_a   1.000
_cell.length_b   1.000
_cell.length_c   1.000
_cell.angle_alpha   90.00
_cell.angle_beta   90.00
_cell.angle_gamma   90.00
#
_symmetry.space_group_name_H-M   'P 1'
#
loop_
_entity.id
_entity.type
_entity.pdbx_description
1 polymer ?
#
loop_
_entity_poly.entity_id
_entity_poly.type
_entity_poly.pdbx_seq_one_letter_code
_entity_poly.pdbx_strand_id
1 'polypeptide(L)'
;MLETLYFLTCYGCESGANVPVAETVGSGTAWVFHGGKMVKGYWSRSSEREWFSLTLDDGSPMLIPPGRIWMTLSRRDNVIVNQGLD
;
A
#
# COMPACT_ATOMS: atom_id res chain seq x y z
N MET A 1 2.73 -3.50 -3.78
CA MET A 1 1.51 -3.59 -2.96
C MET A 1 1.77 -2.88 -1.65
N LEU A 2 0.86 -1.99 -1.23
CA LEU A 2 0.90 -1.33 0.08
C LEU A 2 -0.27 -1.86 0.92
N GLU A 3 -0.03 -2.15 2.19
CA GLU A 3 -1.11 -2.51 3.12
C GLU A 3 -1.77 -1.25 3.68
N THR A 4 -3.09 -1.14 3.61
CA THR A 4 -3.85 0.05 4.06
C THR A 4 -5.00 -0.39 4.98
N LEU A 5 -5.49 0.51 5.83
CA LEU A 5 -6.73 0.25 6.56
C LEU A 5 -7.94 0.64 5.72
N TYR A 6 -8.98 -0.18 5.79
CA TYR A 6 -10.28 0.11 5.22
C TYR A 6 -11.25 0.39 6.36
N PHE A 7 -11.90 1.55 6.32
CA PHE A 7 -13.03 1.83 7.18
C PHE A 7 -14.31 1.99 6.36
N LEU A 8 -15.42 1.58 6.98
CA LEU A 8 -16.76 1.75 6.44
C LEU A 8 -17.27 3.10 6.92
N THR A 9 -17.37 4.09 6.03
CA THR A 9 -17.95 5.39 6.36
C THR A 9 -18.97 5.80 5.30
N CYS A 10 -20.04 6.48 5.72
CA CYS A 10 -21.02 7.10 4.82
C CYS A 10 -20.64 8.56 4.66
N TYR A 11 -20.20 8.97 3.46
CA TYR A 11 -20.02 10.38 3.12
C TYR A 11 -21.10 10.77 2.11
N GLY A 12 -22.19 11.38 2.59
CA GLY A 12 -23.23 12.00 1.75
C GLY A 12 -24.28 11.06 1.13
N CYS A 13 -24.45 9.83 1.62
CA CYS A 13 -25.46 8.91 1.07
C CYS A 13 -26.85 9.17 1.67
N GLU A 14 -27.85 9.45 0.84
CA GLU A 14 -29.28 9.51 1.25
C GLU A 14 -29.80 8.16 1.79
N SER A 15 -29.13 7.04 1.48
CA SER A 15 -29.56 5.68 1.83
C SER A 15 -28.97 5.11 3.13
N GLY A 16 -28.00 5.78 3.76
CA GLY A 16 -27.32 5.28 4.98
C GLY A 16 -26.40 4.07 4.77
N ALA A 17 -26.06 3.72 3.52
CA ALA A 17 -25.20 2.58 3.22
C ALA A 17 -23.72 2.86 3.58
N ASN A 18 -23.02 1.84 4.07
CA ASN A 18 -21.60 1.90 4.35
C ASN A 18 -20.78 1.78 3.06
N VAL A 19 -19.91 2.75 2.79
CA VAL A 19 -19.00 2.71 1.63
C VAL A 19 -17.58 2.45 2.14
N PRO A 20 -16.82 1.52 1.51
CA PRO A 20 -15.42 1.33 1.88
C PRO A 20 -14.59 2.54 1.46
N VAL A 21 -13.88 3.12 2.42
CA VAL A 21 -12.89 4.18 2.19
C VAL A 21 -11.51 3.64 2.52
N ALA A 22 -10.54 3.92 1.65
CA ALA A 22 -9.14 3.60 1.90
C ALA A 22 -8.49 4.74 2.69
N GLU A 23 -8.09 4.46 3.93
CA GLU A 23 -7.27 5.38 4.71
C GLU A 23 -5.80 5.07 4.45
N THR A 24 -5.06 6.07 3.96
CA THR A 24 -3.68 5.91 3.48
C THR A 24 -2.65 6.68 4.31
N VAL A 25 -3.08 7.36 5.37
CA VAL A 25 -2.17 7.96 6.37
C VAL A 25 -1.71 6.85 7.32
N GLY A 26 -0.42 6.82 7.61
CA GLY A 26 0.17 5.80 8.48
C GLY A 26 1.40 5.16 7.85
N SER A 27 1.63 3.90 8.18
CA SER A 27 2.77 3.12 7.70
C SER A 27 2.43 1.63 7.61
N GLY A 28 3.25 0.90 6.86
CA GLY A 28 3.10 -0.54 6.71
C GLY A 28 4.13 -1.16 5.78
N THR A 29 3.91 -2.44 5.44
CA THR A 29 4.79 -3.16 4.52
C THR A 29 4.52 -2.76 3.08
N ALA A 30 5.59 -2.64 2.30
CA ALA A 30 5.55 -2.39 0.88
C ALA A 30 6.27 -3.50 0.11
N TRP A 31 5.71 -3.89 -1.04
CA TRP A 31 6.36 -4.79 -1.99
C TRP A 31 6.41 -4.15 -3.37
N VAL A 32 7.58 -4.13 -3.99
CA VAL A 32 7.80 -3.63 -5.35
C VAL A 32 8.10 -4.80 -6.26
N PHE A 33 7.32 -4.94 -7.33
CA PHE A 33 7.49 -5.97 -8.34
C PHE A 33 7.98 -5.33 -9.64
N HIS A 34 9.13 -5.78 -10.14
CA HIS A 34 9.74 -5.24 -11.35
C HIS A 34 10.71 -6.27 -11.94
N GLY A 35 10.72 -6.43 -13.27
CA GLY A 35 11.73 -7.23 -13.96
C GLY A 35 11.80 -8.69 -13.47
N GLY A 36 10.66 -9.27 -13.07
CA GLY A 36 10.59 -10.62 -12.50
C GLY A 36 11.12 -10.74 -11.06
N LYS A 37 11.43 -9.62 -10.40
CA LYS A 37 11.91 -9.58 -9.01
C LYS A 37 10.89 -8.92 -8.09
N MET A 38 10.95 -9.28 -6.82
CA MET A 38 10.18 -8.69 -5.74
C MET A 38 11.14 -8.13 -4.68
N VAL A 39 10.92 -6.88 -4.29
CA VAL A 39 11.66 -6.21 -3.22
C VAL A 39 10.68 -5.84 -2.12
N LYS A 40 10.99 -6.24 -0.89
CA LYS A 40 10.23 -5.88 0.31
C LYS A 40 10.85 -4.63 0.94
N GLY A 41 10.00 -3.76 1.46
CA GLY A 41 10.37 -2.60 2.26
C GLY A 41 9.19 -2.11 3.09
N TYR A 42 9.23 -0.84 3.46
CA TYR A 42 8.18 -0.17 4.22
C TYR A 42 7.69 1.06 3.47
N TRP A 43 6.42 1.40 3.72
CA TRP A 43 5.87 2.69 3.32
C TRP A 43 5.48 3.51 4.54
N SER A 44 5.54 4.82 4.41
CA SER A 44 4.94 5.76 5.36
C SER A 44 4.33 6.95 4.63
N ARG A 45 3.29 7.53 5.25
CA ARG A 45 2.61 8.73 4.78
C ARG A 45 2.11 9.51 6.00
N SER A 46 2.65 10.70 6.21
CA SER A 46 2.39 11.51 7.41
C SER A 46 1.04 12.24 7.37
N SER A 47 0.54 12.58 6.18
CA SER A 47 -0.80 13.15 6.01
C SER A 47 -1.35 12.89 4.60
N GLU A 48 -2.65 13.12 4.41
CA GLU A 48 -3.32 12.97 3.10
C GLU A 48 -2.77 13.90 2.01
N ARG A 49 -2.06 14.97 2.40
CA ARG A 49 -1.45 15.93 1.47
C ARG A 49 0.01 15.61 1.14
N GLU A 50 0.60 14.65 1.85
CA GLU A 50 1.99 14.26 1.68
C GLU A 50 2.11 13.04 0.76
N TRP A 51 3.29 12.87 0.18
CA TRP A 51 3.63 11.72 -0.63
C TRP A 51 3.95 10.49 0.23
N PHE A 52 3.89 9.31 -0.38
CA PHE A 52 4.41 8.09 0.22
C PHE A 52 5.93 8.12 0.23
N SER A 53 6.54 7.81 1.37
CA SER A 53 7.95 7.49 1.49
C SER A 53 8.12 5.98 1.49
N LEU A 54 9.09 5.48 0.74
CA LEU A 54 9.40 4.05 0.64
C LEU A 54 10.84 3.81 1.10
N THR A 55 11.03 2.85 2.00
CA THR A 55 12.35 2.54 2.57
C THR A 55 12.61 1.04 2.58
N LEU A 56 13.89 0.66 2.52
CA LEU A 56 14.35 -0.71 2.77
C LEU A 56 14.47 -0.98 4.27
N ASP A 57 14.79 -2.23 4.64
CA ASP A 57 14.98 -2.65 6.04
C ASP A 57 16.11 -1.89 6.76
N ASP A 58 17.11 -1.40 6.01
CA ASP A 58 18.21 -0.59 6.54
C ASP A 58 17.89 0.91 6.64
N GLY A 59 16.65 1.32 6.30
CA GLY A 59 16.20 2.71 6.31
C GLY A 59 16.60 3.52 5.07
N SER A 60 17.36 2.94 4.14
CA SER A 60 17.68 3.61 2.87
C SER A 60 16.44 3.72 1.96
N PRO A 61 16.40 4.69 1.02
CA PRO A 61 15.26 4.84 0.12
C PRO A 61 15.05 3.60 -0.79
N MET A 62 13.83 3.07 -0.83
CA MET A 62 13.44 2.03 -1.79
C MET A 62 12.96 2.71 -3.09
N LEU A 63 13.82 2.69 -4.11
CA LEU A 63 13.55 3.36 -5.38
C LEU A 63 12.58 2.55 -6.27
N ILE A 64 11.62 3.25 -6.87
CA ILE A 64 10.72 2.68 -7.88
C ILE A 64 11.35 2.85 -9.27
N PRO A 65 11.56 1.76 -10.03
CA PRO A 65 12.07 1.84 -11.40
C PRO A 65 11.19 2.70 -12.31
N PRO A 66 11.76 3.47 -13.25
CA PRO A 66 10.98 4.32 -14.15
C PRO A 66 10.05 3.51 -15.05
N GLY A 67 8.83 4.03 -15.28
CA GLY A 67 7.86 3.41 -16.17
C GLY A 67 6.41 3.59 -15.71
N ARG A 68 5.53 2.72 -16.21
CA ARG A 68 4.14 2.65 -15.76
C ARG A 68 4.07 1.98 -14.40
N ILE A 69 3.48 2.66 -13.43
CA ILE A 69 3.33 2.18 -12.06
C ILE A 69 1.86 1.76 -11.86
N TRP A 70 1.69 0.57 -11.30
CA TRP A 70 0.40 0.11 -10.78
C TRP A 70 0.51 -0.02 -9.27
N MET A 71 -0.44 0.58 -8.56
CA MET A 71 -0.49 0.56 -7.11
C MET A 71 -1.72 -0.22 -6.65
N THR A 72 -1.49 -1.25 -5.85
CA THR A 72 -2.55 -2.04 -5.22
C THR A 72 -2.48 -1.83 -3.73
N LEU A 73 -3.62 -1.42 -3.16
CA LEU A 73 -3.86 -1.41 -1.74
C LEU A 73 -4.40 -2.79 -1.33
N SER A 74 -3.75 -3.42 -0.35
CA SER A 74 -4.26 -4.64 0.26
C SER A 74 -4.88 -4.33 1.61
N ARG A 75 -5.90 -5.10 1.99
CA ARG A 75 -6.33 -5.16 3.38
C ARG A 75 -5.15 -5.66 4.22
N ARG A 76 -4.98 -5.09 5.42
CA ARG A 76 -4.20 -5.74 6.46
C ARG A 76 -4.68 -7.19 6.63
N ASP A 77 -3.73 -8.09 6.83
CA ASP A 77 -3.94 -9.52 7.11
C ASP A 77 -4.44 -10.40 5.94
N ASN A 78 -4.51 -9.87 4.72
CA ASN A 78 -4.90 -10.66 3.52
C ASN A 78 -3.83 -10.69 2.42
N VAL A 79 -2.57 -10.39 2.75
CA VAL A 79 -1.47 -10.47 1.78
C VAL A 79 -0.90 -11.89 1.77
N ILE A 80 -1.32 -12.71 0.80
CA ILE A 80 -0.65 -13.97 0.47
C ILE A 80 0.39 -13.66 -0.60
N VAL A 81 1.65 -13.45 -0.18
CA VAL A 81 2.77 -13.50 -1.13
C VAL A 81 3.17 -14.96 -1.25
N ASN A 82 2.88 -15.60 -2.38
CA ASN A 82 3.38 -16.95 -2.60
C ASN A 82 4.91 -16.87 -2.79
N GLN A 83 5.66 -17.25 -1.76
CA GLN A 83 7.13 -17.17 -1.70
C GLN A 83 7.81 -18.37 -2.38
N GLY A 84 7.06 -19.27 -3.02
CA GLY A 84 7.58 -20.44 -3.73
C GLY A 84 6.75 -20.74 -4.98
N LEU A 85 7.37 -20.56 -6.14
CA LEU A 85 7.06 -21.36 -7.32
C LEU A 85 8.20 -22.38 -7.40
N ASP A 86 7.96 -23.57 -6.87
CA ASP A 86 8.51 -24.82 -7.36
C ASP A 86 7.82 -25.24 -8.67
#